data_AF-A1ZF12-F1
#
_entry.id   AF-A1ZF12-F1
#
_cell.length_a   1.000
_cell.length_b   1.000
_cell.length_c   1.000
_cell.angle_alpha   90.00
_cell.angle_beta   90.00
_cell.angle_gamma   90.00
#
_symmetry.space_group_name_H-M   'P 1'
#
loop_
_entity.id
_entity.type
_entity.pdbx_description
1 polymer ?
#
loop_
_entity_poly.entity_id
_entity_poly.type
_entity_poly.pdbx_seq_one_letter_code
_entity_poly.pdbx_strand_id
1 'polypeptide(L)'
;MSASLVKWVTKKIKFEGDLGTKGYKGILKSMESRKKFLENQSHRVRFVYTPKHCSWLNPIKNWFSKLQRQAISRESFESKEVLCQRIENYIQYYNKFFAKTLKWKFKGFTKDRKFYEQDTAVESQFNSSGT
;
A
#
# COMPACT_ATOMS: atom_id res chain seq x y z
N MET A 1 -0.36 -9.23 -8.27
CA MET A 1 -1.22 -9.39 -7.09
C MET A 1 -1.59 -10.85 -6.85
N SER A 2 -2.00 -11.21 -5.63
CA SER A 2 -2.36 -12.60 -5.29
C SER A 2 -3.64 -13.05 -5.99
N ALA A 3 -3.66 -14.30 -6.48
CA ALA A 3 -4.86 -14.90 -7.07
C ALA A 3 -5.92 -15.28 -6.02
N SER A 4 -5.51 -15.67 -4.81
CA SER A 4 -6.44 -16.00 -3.72
C SER A 4 -7.23 -14.77 -3.28
N LEU A 5 -6.59 -13.60 -3.26
CA LEU A 5 -7.22 -12.33 -2.93
C LEU A 5 -8.32 -11.96 -3.93
N VAL A 6 -8.06 -12.11 -5.24
CA VAL A 6 -9.06 -11.89 -6.28
C VAL A 6 -10.27 -12.80 -6.08
N LYS A 7 -10.04 -14.11 -5.84
CA LYS A 7 -11.12 -15.08 -5.55
C LYS A 7 -11.91 -14.74 -4.29
N TRP A 8 -11.28 -14.13 -3.29
CA TRP A 8 -11.99 -13.71 -2.08
C TRP A 8 -12.87 -12.48 -2.36
N VAL A 9 -12.35 -11.50 -3.11
CA VAL A 9 -13.11 -10.29 -3.48
C VAL A 9 -14.33 -10.66 -4.32
N THR A 10 -14.18 -11.57 -5.29
CA THR A 10 -15.27 -12.00 -6.18
C THR A 10 -16.43 -12.59 -5.39
N LYS A 11 -16.14 -13.42 -4.37
CA LYS A 11 -17.15 -13.92 -3.43
C LYS A 11 -17.84 -12.78 -2.66
N LYS A 12 -17.11 -11.75 -2.24
CA LYS A 12 -17.65 -10.62 -1.47
C LYS A 12 -18.47 -9.63 -2.27
N ILE A 13 -18.25 -9.56 -3.59
CA ILE A 13 -19.01 -8.71 -4.51
C ILE A 13 -20.03 -9.49 -5.35
N LYS A 14 -20.17 -10.81 -5.12
CA LYS A 14 -21.00 -11.72 -5.91
C LYS A 14 -20.72 -11.61 -7.42
N PHE A 15 -19.44 -11.61 -7.79
CA PHE A 15 -19.03 -11.53 -9.19
C PHE A 15 -19.34 -12.85 -9.91
N GLU A 16 -20.13 -12.78 -10.99
CA GLU A 16 -20.58 -13.94 -11.77
C GLU A 16 -19.76 -14.19 -13.05
N GLY A 17 -18.84 -13.29 -13.39
CA GLY A 17 -18.01 -13.42 -14.59
C GLY A 17 -16.90 -14.48 -14.47
N ASP A 18 -16.39 -14.93 -15.62
CA ASP A 18 -15.24 -15.83 -15.66
C ASP A 18 -13.95 -15.15 -15.19
N LEU A 19 -13.29 -15.76 -14.21
CA LEU A 19 -11.99 -15.31 -13.68
C LEU A 19 -10.81 -15.80 -14.51
N GLY A 20 -11.02 -16.86 -15.31
CA GLY A 20 -9.99 -17.58 -16.04
C GLY A 20 -9.05 -18.40 -15.16
N THR A 21 -7.99 -18.91 -15.78
CA THR A 21 -7.01 -19.80 -15.15
C THR A 21 -5.77 -19.03 -14.73
N LYS A 22 -5.33 -19.23 -13.47
CA LYS A 22 -4.14 -18.56 -12.91
C LYS A 22 -2.91 -18.82 -13.79
N GLY A 23 -2.24 -17.75 -14.20
CA GLY A 23 -1.03 -17.83 -15.04
C GLY A 23 -1.28 -17.99 -16.54
N TYR A 24 -2.52 -18.25 -16.97
CA TYR A 24 -2.82 -18.58 -18.37
C TYR A 24 -3.81 -17.61 -19.02
N LYS A 25 -5.01 -17.46 -18.45
CA LYS A 25 -6.13 -16.74 -19.10
C LYS A 25 -6.92 -15.89 -18.11
N GLY A 26 -7.53 -14.82 -18.62
CA GLY A 26 -8.49 -14.00 -17.89
C GLY A 26 -7.86 -13.13 -16.80
N ILE A 27 -8.68 -12.78 -15.81
CA ILE A 27 -8.28 -11.91 -14.70
C ILE A 27 -7.13 -12.53 -13.90
N LEU A 28 -7.11 -13.85 -13.75
CA LEU A 28 -6.07 -14.56 -12.97
C LEU A 28 -4.74 -14.76 -13.73
N LYS A 29 -4.65 -14.39 -15.01
CA LYS A 29 -3.44 -14.54 -15.85
C LYS A 29 -2.20 -13.92 -15.21
N SER A 30 -2.10 -12.58 -15.16
CA SER A 30 -0.88 -11.88 -14.74
C SER A 30 -1.07 -11.15 -13.42
N MET A 31 0.03 -10.71 -12.79
CA MET A 31 -0.08 -9.88 -11.58
C MET A 31 -0.76 -8.53 -11.85
N GLU A 32 -0.62 -8.02 -13.07
CA GLU A 32 -1.21 -6.77 -13.55
C GLU A 32 -2.71 -6.89 -13.79
N SER A 33 -3.18 -7.95 -14.48
CA SER A 33 -4.62 -8.19 -14.68
C SER A 33 -5.35 -8.34 -13.35
N ARG A 34 -4.74 -9.07 -12.40
CA ARG A 34 -5.25 -9.20 -11.03
C ARG A 34 -5.30 -7.86 -10.30
N LYS A 35 -4.28 -7.01 -10.47
CA LYS A 35 -4.22 -5.68 -9.84
C LYS A 35 -5.32 -4.78 -10.40
N LYS A 36 -5.45 -4.70 -11.73
CA LYS A 36 -6.48 -3.91 -12.42
C LYS A 36 -7.89 -4.29 -11.96
N PHE A 37 -8.17 -5.58 -11.78
CA PHE A 37 -9.45 -6.04 -11.24
C PHE A 37 -9.67 -5.56 -9.80
N LEU A 38 -8.66 -5.67 -8.93
CA LEU A 38 -8.78 -5.26 -7.52
C LEU A 38 -8.90 -3.73 -7.34
N GLU A 39 -8.38 -2.94 -8.27
CA GLU A 39 -8.47 -1.48 -8.28
C GLU A 39 -9.78 -0.95 -8.90
N ASN A 40 -10.61 -1.81 -9.48
CA ASN A 40 -11.84 -1.39 -10.16
C ASN A 40 -12.78 -0.62 -9.22
N GLN A 41 -13.16 0.59 -9.63
CA GLN A 41 -13.98 1.51 -8.85
C GLN A 41 -15.43 1.05 -8.73
N SER A 42 -15.93 0.24 -9.67
CA SER A 42 -17.28 -0.32 -9.63
C SER A 42 -17.44 -1.42 -8.57
N HIS A 43 -16.35 -1.95 -8.02
CA HIS A 43 -16.43 -2.97 -6.98
C HIS A 43 -16.76 -2.35 -5.62
N ARG A 44 -17.67 -3.01 -4.88
CA ARG A 44 -17.96 -2.66 -3.47
C ARG A 44 -16.70 -2.67 -2.59
N VAL A 45 -15.76 -3.57 -2.89
CA VAL A 45 -14.45 -3.65 -2.23
C VAL A 45 -13.38 -3.33 -3.27
N ARG A 46 -12.67 -2.22 -3.06
CA ARG A 46 -11.57 -1.75 -3.92
C ARG A 46 -10.27 -1.68 -3.13
N PHE A 47 -9.19 -2.07 -3.78
CA PHE A 47 -7.85 -1.94 -3.23
C PHE A 47 -7.19 -0.66 -3.76
N VAL A 48 -6.60 0.10 -2.84
CA VAL A 48 -5.74 1.25 -3.17
C VAL A 48 -4.33 0.87 -2.76
N TYR A 49 -3.41 0.89 -3.71
CA TYR A 49 -2.02 0.55 -3.46
C TYR A 49 -1.19 1.82 -3.28
N THR A 50 -0.29 1.81 -2.32
CA THR A 50 0.72 2.88 -2.18
C THR A 50 1.67 2.86 -3.37
N PRO A 51 2.21 4.02 -3.80
CA PRO A 51 3.29 4.05 -4.77
C PRO A 51 4.47 3.16 -4.36
N LYS A 52 5.28 2.75 -5.35
CA LYS A 52 6.49 1.97 -5.08
C LYS A 52 7.37 2.72 -4.08
N HIS A 53 7.97 2.00 -3.13
CA HIS A 53 8.82 2.53 -2.06
C HIS A 53 8.12 3.45 -1.03
N CYS A 54 6.84 3.79 -1.19
CA CYS A 54 6.11 4.64 -0.25
C CYS A 54 5.39 3.84 0.84
N SER A 55 6.05 2.82 1.40
CA SER A 55 5.38 1.95 2.38
C SER A 55 5.04 2.67 3.70
N TRP A 56 5.73 3.78 3.99
CA TRP A 56 5.47 4.69 5.11
C TRP A 56 4.11 5.41 5.01
N LEU A 57 3.52 5.50 3.81
CA LEU A 57 2.17 6.03 3.61
C LEU A 57 1.08 5.06 4.07
N ASN A 58 1.41 3.79 4.36
CA ASN A 58 0.41 2.83 4.77
C ASN A 58 0.07 3.01 6.27
N PRO A 59 -1.19 3.37 6.63
CA PRO A 59 -1.64 3.52 8.03
C PRO A 59 -1.21 2.39 8.96
N ILE A 60 -1.30 1.15 8.46
CA ILE A 60 -1.06 -0.03 9.29
C ILE A 60 0.41 -0.12 9.72
N LYS A 61 1.36 0.39 8.91
CA LYS A 61 2.77 0.42 9.29
C LYS A 61 3.00 1.37 10.46
N ASN A 62 2.38 2.54 10.43
CA ASN A 62 2.45 3.50 11.52
C ASN A 62 1.83 2.92 12.81
N TRP A 63 0.74 2.17 12.69
CA TRP A 63 0.12 1.45 13.80
C TRP A 63 1.06 0.39 14.40
N PHE A 64 1.68 -0.47 13.57
CA PHE A 64 2.65 -1.46 14.05
C PHE A 64 3.87 -0.83 14.73
N SER A 65 4.39 0.28 14.20
CA SER A 65 5.47 1.03 14.88
C SER A 65 5.05 1.51 16.27
N LYS A 66 3.78 1.89 16.45
CA LYS A 66 3.25 2.30 17.75
C LYS A 66 3.06 1.11 18.70
N LEU A 67 2.52 -0.01 18.20
CA LEU A 67 2.45 -1.27 18.94
C LEU A 67 3.84 -1.68 19.45
N GLN A 68 4.83 -1.71 18.57
CA GLN A 68 6.20 -2.10 18.91
C GLN A 68 6.76 -1.21 20.03
N ARG A 69 6.67 0.12 19.88
CA ARG A 69 7.22 1.08 20.85
C ARG A 69 6.50 1.07 22.20
N GLN A 70 5.19 0.82 22.22
CA GLN A 70 4.37 0.97 23.42
C GLN A 70 4.11 -0.33 24.18
N ALA A 71 4.09 -1.47 23.48
CA ALA A 71 3.69 -2.75 24.07
C ALA A 71 4.76 -3.85 24.01
N ILE A 72 5.81 -3.69 23.19
CA ILE A 72 6.77 -4.78 22.95
C ILE A 72 8.20 -4.39 23.39
N SER A 73 8.73 -3.27 22.91
CA SER A 73 10.17 -2.93 23.03
C SER A 73 10.71 -2.69 24.45
N ARG A 74 9.88 -2.68 25.49
CA ARG A 74 10.29 -2.37 26.88
C ARG A 74 10.04 -3.51 27.86
N GLU A 75 9.65 -4.67 27.36
CA GLU A 75 9.15 -5.78 28.16
C GLU A 75 9.79 -7.08 27.66
N SER A 76 10.17 -7.96 28.58
CA SER A 76 10.55 -9.35 28.27
C SER A 76 9.37 -10.25 28.54
N PHE A 77 9.18 -11.27 27.69
CA PHE A 77 8.04 -12.18 27.78
C PHE A 77 8.53 -13.57 28.13
N GLU A 78 7.87 -14.19 29.09
CA GLU A 78 8.18 -15.55 29.56
C GLU A 78 7.78 -16.62 28.53
N SER A 79 6.77 -16.34 27.71
CA SER A 79 6.29 -17.25 26.67
C SER A 79 5.65 -16.51 25.49
N LYS A 80 5.39 -17.25 24.40
CA LYS A 80 4.70 -16.72 23.22
C LYS A 80 3.25 -16.37 23.53
N GLU A 81 2.61 -17.15 24.39
CA GLU A 81 1.22 -16.97 24.82
C GLU A 81 1.06 -15.64 25.56
N VAL A 82 2.00 -15.30 26.46
CA VAL A 82 2.01 -14.02 27.17
C VAL A 82 2.18 -12.86 26.19
N LEU A 83 3.07 -12.98 25.20
CA LEU A 83 3.22 -11.98 24.14
C LEU A 83 1.93 -11.80 23.32
N CYS A 84 1.28 -12.90 22.92
CA CYS A 84 0.01 -12.86 22.20
C CYS A 84 -1.06 -12.12 23.03
N GLN A 85 -1.21 -12.48 24.31
CA GLN A 85 -2.17 -11.83 25.20
C GLN A 85 -1.86 -10.33 25.36
N ARG A 86 -0.58 -9.96 25.46
CA ARG A 86 -0.15 -8.57 25.54
C ARG A 86 -0.57 -7.77 24.30
N ILE A 87 -0.39 -8.35 23.11
CA ILE A 87 -0.78 -7.73 21.84
C ILE A 87 -2.30 -7.57 21.76
N GLU A 88 -3.06 -8.60 22.13
CA GLU A 88 -4.53 -8.54 22.15
C GLU A 88 -5.06 -7.46 23.10
N ASN A 89 -4.52 -7.41 24.31
CA ASN A 89 -4.86 -6.39 25.30
C ASN A 89 -4.54 -4.98 24.78
N TYR A 90 -3.39 -4.82 24.10
CA TYR A 90 -3.04 -3.55 23.46
C TYR A 90 -4.00 -3.20 22.32
N ILE A 91 -4.41 -4.16 21.49
CA ILE A 91 -5.39 -3.94 20.40
C ILE A 91 -6.71 -3.43 20.99
N GLN A 92 -7.24 -4.08 22.03
CA GLN A 92 -8.48 -3.66 22.69
C GLN A 92 -8.37 -2.24 23.26
N TYR A 93 -7.28 -1.97 23.99
CA TYR A 93 -7.00 -0.65 24.54
C TYR A 93 -6.86 0.43 23.46
N TYR A 94 -6.11 0.13 22.39
CA TYR A 94 -5.93 1.03 21.25
C TYR A 94 -7.27 1.34 20.59
N ASN A 95 -8.10 0.33 20.33
CA ASN A 95 -9.40 0.49 19.69
C ASN A 95 -10.36 1.32 20.55
N LYS A 96 -10.31 1.18 21.87
CA LYS A 96 -11.16 1.93 22.79
C LYS A 96 -10.76 3.39 22.93
N PHE A 97 -9.47 3.71 22.96
CA PHE A 97 -9.00 5.05 23.36
C PHE A 97 -8.22 5.83 22.29
N PHE A 98 -7.60 5.13 21.33
CA PHE A 98 -6.68 5.73 20.34
C PHE A 98 -7.13 5.59 18.90
N ALA A 99 -8.20 4.85 18.62
CA ALA A 99 -8.80 4.76 17.30
C ALA A 99 -9.34 6.13 16.88
N LYS A 100 -8.52 6.86 16.13
CA LYS A 100 -8.85 8.17 15.56
C LYS A 100 -8.55 8.15 14.07
N THR A 101 -9.38 8.86 13.31
CA THR A 101 -9.14 9.06 11.88
C THR A 101 -7.80 9.77 11.68
N LEU A 102 -6.96 9.21 10.81
CA LEU A 102 -5.69 9.83 10.44
C LEU A 102 -5.96 11.13 9.65
N LYS A 103 -5.55 12.26 10.24
CA LYS A 103 -5.58 13.56 9.56
C LYS A 103 -4.34 13.70 8.69
N TRP A 104 -4.45 13.29 7.42
CA TRP A 104 -3.38 13.45 6.44
C TRP A 104 -3.14 14.93 6.15
N LYS A 105 -1.94 15.42 6.49
CA LYS A 105 -1.52 16.79 6.13
C LYS A 105 -0.97 16.88 4.69
N PHE A 106 -0.65 15.75 4.09
CA PHE A 106 -0.06 15.67 2.76
C PHE A 106 -1.14 15.90 1.69
N LYS A 107 -1.05 17.02 0.97
CA LYS A 107 -2.01 17.44 -0.07
C LYS A 107 -1.73 16.86 -1.46
N GLY A 108 -0.74 15.98 -1.57
CA GLY A 108 -0.28 15.45 -2.86
C GLY A 108 0.86 16.27 -3.47
N PHE A 109 1.36 15.78 -4.60
CA PHE A 109 2.27 16.52 -5.45
C PHE A 109 1.46 17.25 -6.53
N THR A 110 1.77 18.53 -6.79
CA THR A 110 1.21 19.25 -7.93
C THR A 110 1.65 18.54 -9.21
N LYS A 111 0.69 18.08 -10.00
CA LYS A 111 0.90 17.16 -11.13
C LYS A 111 1.71 17.77 -12.28
N ASP A 112 1.89 19.10 -12.28
CA ASP A 112 2.40 19.87 -13.41
C ASP A 112 3.82 20.42 -13.20
N ARG A 113 4.55 20.00 -12.14
CA ARG A 113 5.99 20.31 -12.05
C ARG A 113 6.76 19.42 -13.02
N LYS A 114 7.08 19.95 -14.20
CA LYS A 114 8.16 19.41 -15.03
C LYS A 114 9.46 19.51 -14.22
N PHE A 115 10.07 18.36 -13.92
CA PHE A 115 11.33 18.30 -13.16
C PHE A 115 12.57 18.44 -14.05
N TYR A 116 12.41 18.55 -15.38
CA TYR A 116 13.50 18.69 -16.32
C TYR A 116 13.24 19.87 -17.26
N GLU A 117 13.85 21.01 -16.96
CA GLU A 117 14.00 22.14 -17.91
C GLU A 117 15.32 22.91 -17.67
N GLN A 118 16.26 22.41 -16.84
CA GLN A 118 17.52 23.12 -16.53
C GLN A 118 18.81 22.49 -17.11
N ASP A 119 18.78 21.31 -17.74
CA ASP A 119 20.00 20.71 -18.30
C ASP A 119 20.23 21.02 -19.80
N THR A 120 19.26 21.60 -20.51
CA THR A 120 19.39 21.91 -21.95
C THR A 120 20.09 23.23 -22.27
N ALA A 121 20.50 24.03 -21.27
CA ALA A 121 21.23 25.29 -21.51
C ALA A 121 22.76 25.14 -21.51
N VAL A 122 23.30 23.98 -21.11
CA VAL A 122 24.76 23.77 -21.06
C VAL A 122 25.29 23.15 -22.36
N GLU A 123 24.47 22.37 -23.09
CA GLU A 123 24.91 21.73 -24.35
C GLU A 123 25.02 22.71 -25.54
N SER A 124 24.35 23.87 -25.52
CA SER A 124 24.41 24.84 -26.61
C SER A 124 25.67 25.73 -26.60
N GLN A 125 26.50 25.66 -25.56
CA GLN A 125 27.78 26.39 -25.49
C GLN A 125 29.00 25.55 -25.91
N PHE A 126 28.85 24.23 -26.12
CA PHE A 126 29.97 23.34 -26.43
C PHE A 126 30.16 23.02 -27.92
N ASN A 127 29.22 23.41 -28.80
CA ASN A 127 29.24 23.08 -30.24
C ASN A 127 29.58 24.26 -31.17
N SER A 128 30.08 25.39 -30.66
CA SER A 128 30.45 26.57 -31.46
C SER A 128 31.95 26.89 -31.49
N SER A 129 32.81 25.96 -31.10
CA SER A 129 34.28 26.13 -31.15
C SER A 129 34.92 24.99 -31.94
N GLY A 130 34.61 24.92 -33.24
CA GLY A 130 35.08 23.85 -34.12
C GLY A 130 34.93 24.18 -35.60
N THR A 131 35.49 25.31 -36.03
CA THR A 131 36.00 25.57 -37.39
C THR A 131 37.17 26.52 -37.28
#